data_AF-A0A7X7H8V4-F1
#
_entry.id   AF-A0A7X7H8V4-F1
#
_cell.length_a   1.000
_cell.length_b   1.000
_cell.length_c   1.000
_cell.angle_alpha   90.00
_cell.angle_beta   90.00
_cell.angle_gamma   90.00
#
_symmetry.space_group_name_H-M   'P 1'
#
loop_
_entity.id
_entity.type
_entity.pdbx_description
1 polymer ?
#
loop_
_entity_poly.entity_id
_entity_poly.type
_entity_poly.pdbx_seq_one_letter_code
_entity_poly.pdbx_strand_id
1 'polypeptide(L)'
;PLNRSIKLGHRGDTNAYRSLVGKAYREAIVGEYPNFALDYSKIIIAEGKLQLPAEIKLELDDENRAVNFTWEAKIATSQNPAKANDQINIVAFNVKENIVDSFSGVAIRSDGKASITLPRGWNLEDTHFWVYFSSFSLQMNSGSLYCC
;
A
#
# COMPACT_ATOMS: atom_id res chain seq x y z
N PRO A 1 3.31 -14.51 1.09
CA PRO A 1 4.31 -13.49 1.52
C PRO A 1 3.69 -12.26 2.23
N LEU A 2 2.52 -11.75 1.79
CA LEU A 2 1.89 -10.52 2.31
C LEU A 2 1.32 -10.57 3.75
N ASN A 3 1.35 -11.73 4.41
CA ASN A 3 0.72 -11.95 5.73
C ASN A 3 1.17 -10.93 6.78
N ARG A 4 2.48 -10.62 6.84
CA ARG A 4 3.02 -9.67 7.83
C ARG A 4 2.47 -8.26 7.61
N SER A 5 2.45 -7.81 6.36
CA SER A 5 1.98 -6.47 5.98
C SER A 5 0.47 -6.32 6.23
N ILE A 6 -0.32 -7.35 5.91
CA ILE A 6 -1.76 -7.38 6.21
C ILE A 6 -2.01 -7.31 7.73
N LYS A 7 -1.25 -8.05 8.54
CA LYS A 7 -1.38 -7.97 10.01
C LYS A 7 -1.03 -6.59 10.57
N LEU A 8 -0.09 -5.87 9.94
CA LEU A 8 0.23 -4.49 10.31
C LEU A 8 -0.88 -3.51 9.93
N GLY A 9 -1.53 -3.71 8.77
CA GLY A 9 -2.68 -2.93 8.34
C GLY A 9 -3.95 -3.16 9.18
N HIS A 10 -4.08 -4.34 9.80
CA HIS A 10 -5.25 -4.76 10.58
C HIS A 10 -4.90 -5.07 12.05
N ARG A 11 -4.17 -4.16 12.72
CA ARG A 11 -3.80 -4.35 14.14
C ARG A 11 -5.04 -4.58 15.01
N GLY A 12 -5.08 -5.72 15.70
CA GLY A 12 -6.17 -6.11 16.60
C GLY A 12 -7.16 -7.12 16.00
N ASP A 13 -7.13 -7.36 14.69
CA ASP A 13 -7.95 -8.40 14.05
C ASP A 13 -7.10 -9.63 13.69
N THR A 14 -7.22 -10.68 14.49
CA THR A 14 -6.50 -11.94 14.28
C THR A 14 -7.02 -12.74 13.07
N ASN A 15 -8.23 -12.46 12.59
CA ASN A 15 -8.88 -13.15 11.48
C ASN A 15 -8.74 -12.42 10.15
N ALA A 16 -8.31 -11.16 10.14
CA ALA A 16 -8.15 -10.32 8.95
C ALA A 16 -7.41 -11.05 7.82
N TYR A 17 -6.27 -11.70 8.12
CA TYR A 17 -5.52 -12.43 7.11
C TYR A 17 -6.32 -13.54 6.43
N ARG A 18 -7.03 -14.37 7.21
CA ARG A 18 -7.83 -15.49 6.66
C ARG A 18 -9.00 -14.98 5.82
N SER A 19 -9.66 -13.92 6.29
CA SER A 19 -10.77 -13.29 5.58
C SER A 19 -10.31 -12.70 4.24
N LEU A 20 -9.22 -11.92 4.26
CA LEU A 20 -8.68 -11.26 3.07
C LEU A 20 -8.13 -12.25 2.06
N VAL A 21 -7.48 -13.34 2.49
CA VAL A 21 -7.07 -14.42 1.59
C VAL A 21 -8.29 -15.07 0.93
N GLY A 22 -9.34 -15.34 1.70
CA GLY A 22 -10.59 -15.90 1.16
C GLY A 22 -11.26 -14.96 0.14
N LYS A 23 -11.24 -13.65 0.40
CA LYS A 23 -11.75 -12.64 -0.52
C LYS A 23 -10.91 -12.54 -1.79
N ALA A 24 -9.58 -12.48 -1.66
CA ALA A 24 -8.66 -12.45 -2.79
C ALA A 24 -8.81 -13.71 -3.67
N TYR A 25 -8.99 -14.89 -3.07
CA TYR A 25 -9.20 -16.12 -3.84
C TYR A 25 -10.49 -16.10 -4.67
N ARG A 26 -11.53 -15.41 -4.21
CA ARG A 26 -12.82 -15.30 -4.92
C ARG A 26 -12.85 -14.17 -5.96
N GLU A 27 -12.19 -13.06 -5.67
CA GLU A 27 -12.36 -11.82 -6.43
C GLU A 27 -11.12 -11.43 -7.24
N ALA A 28 -9.93 -11.78 -6.76
CA ALA A 28 -8.65 -11.40 -7.36
C ALA A 28 -8.14 -12.43 -8.37
N ILE A 29 -8.67 -13.65 -8.41
CA ILE A 29 -8.33 -14.60 -9.48
C ILE A 29 -9.16 -14.24 -10.72
N VAL A 30 -8.47 -13.88 -11.79
CA VAL A 30 -9.05 -13.51 -13.09
C VAL A 30 -8.51 -14.43 -14.18
N GLY A 31 -9.20 -14.45 -15.32
CA GLY A 31 -8.87 -15.30 -16.45
C GLY A 31 -9.65 -16.62 -16.46
N GLU A 32 -9.45 -17.38 -17.53
CA GLU A 32 -10.09 -18.68 -17.75
C GLU A 32 -9.01 -19.75 -17.83
N TYR A 33 -9.37 -20.98 -17.45
CA TYR A 33 -8.44 -22.11 -17.52
C TYR A 33 -7.82 -22.24 -18.93
N PRO A 34 -6.50 -22.45 -19.05
CA PRO A 34 -5.50 -22.66 -17.99
C PRO A 34 -4.81 -21.37 -17.50
N ASN A 35 -5.18 -20.21 -18.04
CA ASN A 35 -4.47 -18.94 -17.86
C ASN A 35 -5.10 -18.10 -16.74
N PHE A 36 -5.01 -18.60 -15.51
CA PHE A 36 -5.37 -17.80 -14.33
C PHE A 36 -4.29 -16.77 -14.03
N ALA A 37 -4.71 -15.55 -13.73
CA ALA A 37 -3.85 -14.47 -13.26
C ALA A 37 -4.42 -13.86 -11.98
N LEU A 38 -3.58 -13.19 -11.22
CA LEU A 38 -3.98 -12.52 -9.99
C LEU A 38 -4.05 -11.00 -10.23
N ASP A 39 -5.22 -10.44 -9.96
CA ASP A 39 -5.51 -9.01 -10.02
C ASP A 39 -5.13 -8.37 -8.67
N TYR A 40 -3.90 -7.86 -8.60
CA TYR A 40 -3.34 -7.26 -7.39
C TYR A 40 -4.06 -6.00 -6.92
N SER A 41 -4.80 -5.33 -7.81
CA SER A 41 -5.59 -4.14 -7.49
C SER A 41 -6.73 -4.44 -6.50
N LYS A 42 -7.17 -5.69 -6.43
CA LYS A 42 -8.22 -6.16 -5.51
C LYS A 42 -7.70 -6.60 -4.15
N ILE A 43 -6.37 -6.65 -3.97
CA ILE A 43 -5.76 -7.00 -2.68
C ILE A 43 -5.78 -5.78 -1.77
N ILE A 44 -6.39 -5.96 -0.61
CA ILE A 44 -6.44 -4.94 0.44
C ILE A 44 -5.38 -5.25 1.49
N ILE A 45 -4.44 -4.32 1.69
CA ILE A 45 -3.33 -4.45 2.64
C ILE A 45 -3.69 -3.83 3.99
N ALA A 46 -4.42 -2.73 3.98
CA ALA A 46 -4.87 -2.03 5.18
C ALA A 46 -6.29 -1.54 4.98
N GLU A 47 -7.06 -1.54 6.07
CA GLU A 47 -8.39 -0.96 6.12
C GLU A 47 -8.52 -0.01 7.30
N GLY A 48 -9.31 1.04 7.10
CA GLY A 48 -9.73 1.91 8.17
C GLY A 48 -10.36 3.18 7.65
N LYS A 49 -10.71 4.06 8.60
CA LYS A 49 -11.51 5.27 8.34
C LYS A 49 -10.66 6.52 8.15
N LEU A 50 -9.34 6.43 8.24
CA LEU A 50 -8.50 7.57 7.96
C LEU A 50 -8.64 7.94 6.47
N GLN A 51 -8.80 9.21 6.19
CA GLN A 51 -8.94 9.69 4.81
C GLN A 51 -7.65 9.37 4.02
N LEU A 52 -7.76 9.06 2.73
CA LEU A 52 -6.62 9.02 1.81
C LEU A 52 -6.42 10.41 1.17
N PRO A 53 -5.18 10.87 0.97
CA PRO A 53 -4.94 12.08 0.19
C PRO A 53 -5.33 11.87 -1.29
N ALA A 54 -5.66 12.97 -1.96
CA ALA A 54 -6.01 12.95 -3.38
C ALA A 54 -4.74 12.90 -4.26
N GLU A 55 -4.93 12.50 -5.52
CA GLU A 55 -3.89 12.52 -6.57
C GLU A 55 -2.58 11.83 -6.17
N ILE A 56 -2.67 10.65 -5.54
CA ILE A 56 -1.46 9.86 -5.27
C ILE A 56 -0.87 9.38 -6.60
N LYS A 57 0.35 9.79 -6.89
CA LYS A 57 1.13 9.42 -8.06
C LYS A 57 2.40 8.72 -7.64
N LEU A 58 2.85 7.80 -8.49
CA LEU A 58 4.08 7.07 -8.36
C LEU A 58 4.97 7.43 -9.56
N GLU A 59 6.19 7.85 -9.26
CA GLU A 59 7.22 8.20 -10.23
C GLU A 59 8.50 7.45 -9.90
N LEU A 60 9.27 7.14 -10.94
CA LEU A 60 10.43 6.28 -10.86
C LEU A 60 11.68 7.09 -11.18
N ASP A 61 12.65 6.97 -10.30
CA ASP A 61 13.98 7.51 -10.48
C ASP A 61 14.94 6.34 -10.71
N ASP A 62 15.12 6.02 -12.00
CA ASP A 62 15.98 4.92 -12.46
C ASP A 62 17.44 5.13 -12.09
N GLU A 63 17.91 6.37 -11.99
CA GLU A 63 19.29 6.69 -11.64
C GLU A 63 19.59 6.31 -10.19
N ASN A 64 18.64 6.58 -9.29
CA ASN A 64 18.79 6.32 -7.86
C ASN A 64 18.13 5.02 -7.37
N ARG A 65 17.41 4.30 -8.24
CA ARG A 65 16.53 3.17 -7.88
C ARG A 65 15.53 3.57 -6.79
N ALA A 66 15.04 4.79 -6.88
CA ALA A 66 14.10 5.36 -5.93
C ALA A 66 12.70 5.40 -6.54
N VAL A 67 11.71 5.05 -5.74
CA VAL A 67 10.30 5.18 -6.08
C VAL A 67 9.77 6.37 -5.29
N ASN A 68 9.38 7.40 -6.04
CA ASN A 68 8.86 8.63 -5.50
C ASN A 68 7.34 8.60 -5.53
N PHE A 69 6.74 8.89 -4.39
CA PHE A 69 5.30 9.03 -4.23
C PHE A 69 5.00 10.49 -3.99
N THR A 70 4.02 11.04 -4.71
CA THR A 70 3.53 12.42 -4.50
C THR A 70 2.03 12.41 -4.31
N TRP A 71 1.51 13.30 -3.49
CA TRP A 71 0.07 13.44 -3.25
C TRP A 71 -0.31 14.87 -2.89
N GLU A 72 -1.60 15.19 -2.95
CA GLU A 72 -2.10 16.48 -2.48
C GLU A 72 -2.04 16.57 -0.95
N ALA A 73 -1.18 17.46 -0.44
CA ALA A 73 -0.96 17.66 1.00
C ALA A 73 -2.14 18.35 1.68
N LYS A 74 -3.00 19.05 0.93
CA LYS A 74 -4.22 19.66 1.46
C LYS A 74 -5.20 18.60 1.94
N ILE A 75 -5.63 18.74 3.18
CA ILE A 75 -6.68 17.90 3.75
C ILE A 75 -8.02 18.38 3.19
N ALA A 76 -8.63 17.56 2.33
CA ALA A 76 -9.96 17.86 1.83
C ALA A 76 -10.99 17.69 2.95
N THR A 77 -11.98 18.58 3.00
CA THR A 77 -13.10 18.51 3.94
C THR A 77 -13.89 17.22 3.68
N SER A 78 -13.82 16.27 4.61
CA SER A 78 -14.53 14.99 4.52
C SER A 78 -15.02 14.53 5.89
N GLN A 79 -15.90 13.52 5.92
CA GLN A 79 -16.35 12.88 7.17
C GLN A 79 -15.26 12.03 7.82
N ASN A 80 -14.21 11.68 7.07
CA ASN A 80 -13.13 10.84 7.54
C ASN A 80 -12.04 11.71 8.18
N PRO A 81 -11.49 11.32 9.34
CA PRO A 81 -10.43 12.07 9.98
C PRO A 81 -9.15 12.06 9.15
N ALA A 82 -8.44 13.19 9.20
CA ALA A 82 -7.12 13.38 8.64
C ALA A 82 -6.38 14.45 9.45
N LYS A 83 -5.08 14.23 9.67
CA LYS A 83 -4.17 15.21 10.25
C LYS A 83 -2.93 15.37 9.38
N ALA A 84 -2.31 16.53 9.47
CA ALA A 84 -1.09 16.87 8.73
C ALA A 84 0.10 15.96 9.11
N ASN A 85 0.14 15.48 10.35
CA ASN A 85 1.18 14.60 10.86
C ASN A 85 0.87 13.11 10.73
N ASP A 86 -0.19 12.74 10.02
CA ASP A 86 -0.43 11.34 9.68
C ASP A 86 0.71 10.82 8.79
N GLN A 87 1.06 9.56 8.94
CA GLN A 87 2.25 8.98 8.35
C GLN A 87 1.89 8.09 7.15
N ILE A 88 2.66 8.19 6.07
CA ILE A 88 2.51 7.29 4.93
C ILE A 88 3.28 5.98 5.19
N ASN A 89 2.64 4.87 4.83
CA ASN A 89 3.24 3.55 4.78
C ASN A 89 3.14 3.02 3.35
N ILE A 90 4.18 2.32 2.92
CA ILE A 90 4.32 1.79 1.56
C ILE A 90 4.67 0.31 1.66
N VAL A 91 4.00 -0.52 0.87
CA VAL A 91 4.27 -1.95 0.76
C VAL A 91 4.63 -2.25 -0.68
N ALA A 92 5.79 -2.87 -0.90
CA ALA A 92 6.28 -3.30 -2.19
C ALA A 92 6.33 -4.83 -2.23
N PHE A 93 5.74 -5.44 -3.26
CA PHE A 93 5.75 -6.89 -3.48
C PHE A 93 6.37 -7.21 -4.83
N ASN A 94 7.51 -7.89 -4.83
CA ASN A 94 8.09 -8.40 -6.06
C ASN A 94 7.54 -9.80 -6.36
N VAL A 95 6.83 -9.95 -7.48
CA VAL A 95 6.20 -11.21 -7.91
C VAL A 95 7.23 -12.26 -8.25
N LYS A 96 8.31 -11.86 -8.94
CA LYS A 96 9.36 -12.75 -9.44
C LYS A 96 10.18 -13.37 -8.30
N GLU A 97 10.60 -12.55 -7.35
CA GLU A 97 11.35 -12.98 -6.16
C GLU A 97 10.42 -13.51 -5.06
N ASN A 98 9.11 -13.24 -5.15
CA ASN A 98 8.08 -13.58 -4.15
C ASN A 98 8.38 -12.99 -2.76
N ILE A 99 8.97 -11.78 -2.72
CA ILE A 99 9.39 -11.07 -1.50
C ILE A 99 8.57 -9.79 -1.32
N VAL A 100 8.28 -9.46 -0.07
CA VAL A 100 7.55 -8.25 0.32
C VAL A 100 8.42 -7.40 1.23
N ASP A 101 8.56 -6.12 0.89
CA ASP A 101 9.14 -5.09 1.75
C ASP A 101 8.05 -4.11 2.20
N SER A 102 8.12 -3.68 3.46
CA SER A 102 7.15 -2.76 4.06
C SER A 102 7.88 -1.62 4.74
N PHE A 103 7.57 -0.41 4.30
CA PHE A 103 8.16 0.84 4.77
C PHE A 103 7.10 1.59 5.57
N SER A 104 7.35 1.79 6.87
CA SER A 104 6.40 2.46 7.75
C SER A 104 6.90 3.84 8.13
N GLY A 105 6.00 4.82 8.13
CA GLY A 105 6.32 6.20 8.52
C GLY A 105 7.39 6.86 7.65
N VAL A 106 7.34 6.62 6.33
CA VAL A 106 8.36 7.11 5.39
C VAL A 106 8.39 8.65 5.32
N ALA A 107 7.22 9.26 5.44
CA ALA A 107 7.02 10.71 5.47
C ALA A 107 5.72 11.04 6.24
N ILE A 108 5.49 12.33 6.51
CA ILE A 108 4.20 12.81 7.04
C ILE A 108 3.32 13.36 5.92
N ARG A 109 2.00 13.39 6.12
CA ARG A 109 1.02 13.81 5.11
C ARG A 109 1.33 15.21 4.59
N SER A 110 1.70 16.15 5.45
CA SER A 110 1.99 17.53 5.04
C SER A 110 3.22 17.67 4.14
N ASP A 111 4.08 16.64 4.05
CA ASP A 111 5.24 16.68 3.16
C ASP A 111 4.82 16.63 1.68
N GLY A 112 3.66 16.04 1.37
CA GLY A 112 3.15 15.89 0.00
C GLY A 112 3.96 14.93 -0.88
N LYS A 113 5.03 14.33 -0.32
CA LYS A 113 5.91 13.41 -1.04
C LYS A 113 6.61 12.43 -0.10
N ALA A 114 6.94 11.26 -0.62
CA ALA A 114 7.79 10.25 0.03
C ALA A 114 8.68 9.59 -1.02
N SER A 115 9.82 9.05 -0.58
CA SER A 115 10.72 8.30 -1.46
C SER A 115 11.19 7.04 -0.74
N ILE A 116 11.20 5.92 -1.45
CA ILE A 116 11.79 4.66 -0.98
C ILE A 116 12.82 4.16 -1.97
N THR A 117 13.87 3.51 -1.48
CA THR A 117 14.86 2.84 -2.35
C THR A 117 14.52 1.37 -2.45
N LEU A 118 14.43 0.85 -3.68
CA LEU A 118 14.19 -0.56 -3.91
C LEU A 118 15.47 -1.39 -3.69
N PRO A 119 15.34 -2.65 -3.23
CA PRO A 119 16.46 -3.58 -3.19
C PRO A 119 17.11 -3.77 -4.57
N ARG A 120 18.41 -4.11 -4.59
CA ARG A 120 19.10 -4.40 -5.85
C ARG A 120 18.49 -5.63 -6.53
N GLY A 121 18.26 -5.52 -7.84
CA GLY A 121 17.71 -6.61 -8.66
C GLY A 121 16.18 -6.62 -8.77
N TRP A 122 15.48 -5.73 -8.07
CA TRP A 122 14.03 -5.58 -8.24
C TRP A 122 13.73 -4.70 -9.45
N ASN A 123 12.90 -5.22 -10.35
CA ASN A 123 12.34 -4.47 -11.47
C ASN A 123 10.92 -4.03 -11.14
N LEU A 124 10.52 -2.90 -11.70
CA LEU A 124 9.20 -2.32 -11.47
C LEU A 124 8.07 -3.08 -12.16
N GLU A 125 8.34 -3.65 -13.33
CA GLU A 125 7.41 -4.52 -14.04
C GLU A 125 7.00 -5.74 -13.21
N ASP A 126 7.90 -6.18 -12.31
CA ASP A 126 7.69 -7.31 -11.42
C ASP A 126 7.24 -6.87 -10.01
N THR A 127 7.09 -5.56 -9.73
CA THR A 127 6.87 -5.05 -8.38
C THR A 127 5.56 -4.29 -8.25
N HIS A 128 4.73 -4.74 -7.32
CA HIS A 128 3.46 -4.12 -6.98
C HIS A 128 3.55 -3.25 -5.72
N PHE A 129 2.86 -2.10 -5.73
CA PHE A 129 2.88 -1.13 -4.64
C PHE A 129 1.49 -0.86 -4.07
N TRP A 130 1.43 -0.84 -2.74
CA TRP A 130 0.28 -0.33 -2.00
C TRP A 130 0.72 0.78 -1.05
N VAL A 131 -0.12 1.80 -0.93
CA VAL A 131 0.08 2.90 0.00
C VAL A 131 -1.11 3.01 0.94
N TYR A 132 -0.85 3.34 2.19
CA TYR A 132 -1.88 3.67 3.17
C TYR A 132 -1.32 4.61 4.22
N PHE A 133 -2.20 5.37 4.85
CA PHE A 133 -1.84 6.30 5.91
C PHE A 133 -2.19 5.73 7.27
N SER A 134 -1.34 6.01 8.25
CA SER A 134 -1.61 5.75 9.67
C SER A 134 -1.66 7.06 10.43
N SER A 135 -2.52 7.15 11.44
CA SER A 135 -2.48 8.27 12.36
C SER A 135 -1.13 8.33 13.07
N PHE A 136 -0.70 9.52 13.49
CA PHE A 136 0.53 9.64 14.30
C PHE A 136 0.53 8.76 15.56
N SER A 137 -0.65 8.54 16.16
CA SER A 137 -0.84 7.63 17.29
C SER A 137 -0.78 6.14 16.94
N LEU A 138 -0.70 5.81 15.64
CA LEU A 138 -0.73 4.45 15.08
C LEU A 138 -1.99 3.64 15.45
N GLN A 139 -3.08 4.35 15.82
CA GLN A 139 -4.36 3.75 16.22
C GLN A 139 -5.37 3.66 15.05
N MET A 140 -5.17 4.44 14.00
CA MET A 140 -6.07 4.48 12.86
C MET A 140 -5.28 4.30 11.57
N ASN A 141 -5.83 3.52 10.64
CA ASN A 141 -5.32 3.39 9.28
C ASN A 141 -6.35 3.92 8.28
N SER A 142 -5.89 4.23 7.06
CA SER A 142 -6.74 4.39 5.89
C SER A 142 -6.94 3.03 5.21
N GLY A 143 -7.86 2.99 4.23
CA GLY A 143 -7.81 1.96 3.20
C GLY A 143 -6.49 2.01 2.44
N SER A 144 -5.97 0.86 2.01
CA SER A 144 -4.83 0.79 1.10
C SER A 144 -5.24 1.10 -0.33
N LEU A 145 -4.43 1.87 -1.03
CA LEU A 145 -4.54 2.13 -2.46
C LEU A 145 -3.44 1.37 -3.20
N TYR A 146 -3.81 0.64 -4.25
CA TYR A 146 -2.88 0.02 -5.19
C TYR A 146 -2.41 1.04 -6.24
N CYS A 147 -1.10 1.09 -6.51
CA CYS A 147 -0.50 2.12 -7.38
C CYS A 147 -0.01 1.57 -8.73
N CYS A 148 0.69 0.43 -8.74
CA CYS A 148 1.09 -0.34 -9.91
C CYS A 148 1.53 -1.72 -9.46
#